data_AF-A0A7W8LL50-F1
#
_entry.id   AF-A0A7W8LL50-F1
#
_cell.length_a   1.000
_cell.length_b   1.000
_cell.length_c   1.000
_cell.angle_alpha   90.00
_cell.angle_beta   90.00
_cell.angle_gamma   90.00
#
_symmetry.space_group_name_H-M   'P 1'
#
loop_
_entity.id
_entity.type
_entity.pdbx_description
1 polymer ?
#
loop_
_entity_poly.entity_id
_entity_poly.type
_entity_poly.pdbx_seq_one_letter_code
_entity_poly.pdbx_strand_id
1 'polypeptide(L)' 'MKSKKYARVDEARCVACGACANVCPRGAISVLHGCFARVDSEICVGCGLCGKTCPVGCISPVLREGAA' A
#
# COMPACT_ATOMS: atom_id res chain seq x y z
N MET A 1 7.10 -14.02 11.18
CA MET A 1 6.66 -14.54 9.87
C MET A 1 6.56 -13.36 8.90
N LYS A 2 7.57 -13.13 8.05
CA LYS A 2 7.56 -12.00 7.10
C LYS A 2 6.76 -12.40 5.86
N SER A 3 5.77 -11.61 5.48
CA SER A 3 4.92 -11.89 4.31
C SER A 3 5.73 -11.70 3.02
N LYS A 4 5.64 -12.67 2.09
CA LYS A 4 6.31 -12.67 0.76
C LYS A 4 5.84 -11.55 -0.18
N LYS A 5 4.74 -10.85 0.16
CA LYS A 5 4.08 -9.86 -0.69
C LYS A 5 3.66 -8.62 0.11
N TYR A 6 3.67 -7.47 -0.53
CA TYR A 6 3.23 -6.18 0.01
C TYR A 6 2.54 -5.36 -1.08
N ALA A 7 1.87 -4.28 -0.71
CA ALA A 7 1.27 -3.36 -1.67
C ALA A 7 2.26 -2.24 -2.01
N ARG A 8 2.30 -1.81 -3.27
CA ARG A 8 3.03 -0.64 -3.74
C ARG A 8 2.04 0.38 -4.31
N VAL A 9 2.26 1.64 -3.97
CA VAL A 9 1.48 2.77 -4.50
C VAL A 9 2.29 3.41 -5.62
N ASP A 10 1.63 3.75 -6.71
CA ASP A 10 2.15 4.61 -7.76
C ASP A 10 1.99 6.08 -7.35
N GLU A 11 3.11 6.71 -7.01
CA GLU A 11 3.18 8.08 -6.50
C GLU A 11 2.71 9.11 -7.54
N ALA A 12 2.92 8.84 -8.84
CA ALA A 12 2.53 9.75 -9.92
C ALA A 12 1.02 9.80 -10.13
N ARG A 13 0.32 8.70 -9.80
CA ARG A 13 -1.14 8.59 -9.91
C ARG A 13 -1.87 8.79 -8.58
N CYS A 14 -1.14 8.79 -7.46
CA CYS A 14 -1.75 8.94 -6.15
C CYS A 14 -2.23 10.38 -5.95
N VAL A 15 -3.49 10.53 -5.54
CA VAL A 15 -4.09 11.84 -5.20
C VAL A 15 -4.15 12.09 -3.69
N ALA A 16 -3.41 11.31 -2.90
CA ALA A 16 -3.38 11.39 -1.44
C ALA A 16 -4.74 11.40 -0.73
N CYS A 17 -5.77 10.77 -1.31
CA CYS A 17 -7.13 10.75 -0.73
C CYS A 17 -7.23 10.09 0.66
N GLY A 18 -6.22 9.33 1.10
CA GLY A 18 -6.20 8.70 2.43
C GLY A 18 -7.08 7.46 2.61
N ALA A 19 -7.91 7.10 1.63
CA ALA A 19 -8.81 5.93 1.73
C ALA A 19 -8.05 4.62 2.05
N CYS A 20 -6.89 4.42 1.43
CA CYS A 20 -6.06 3.24 1.65
C CYS A 20 -5.48 3.15 3.06
N ALA A 21 -5.15 4.29 3.68
CA ALA A 21 -4.66 4.34 5.07
C ALA A 21 -5.79 3.99 6.05
N ASN A 22 -7.00 4.51 5.80
CA ASN A 22 -8.17 4.27 6.65
C ASN A 22 -8.62 2.80 6.64
N VAL A 23 -8.58 2.12 5.48
CA VAL A 23 -8.97 0.71 5.39
C VAL A 23 -7.90 -0.26 5.87
N CYS A 24 -6.66 0.20 6.15
CA CYS A 24 -5.56 -0.69 6.45
C CYS A 24 -5.64 -1.19 7.91
N PRO A 25 -5.97 -2.46 8.17
CA PRO A 25 -6.14 -2.97 9.54
C PRO A 25 -4.81 -3.08 10.30
N ARG A 26 -3.68 -3.02 9.58
CA ARG A 26 -2.33 -3.12 10.14
C ARG A 26 -1.67 -1.75 10.30
N GLY A 27 -2.30 -0.67 9.84
CA GLY A 27 -1.67 0.66 9.81
C GLY A 27 -0.39 0.71 8.95
N ALA A 28 -0.28 -0.14 7.93
CA ALA A 28 0.92 -0.24 7.09
C ALA A 28 1.01 0.87 6.03
N ILE A 29 0.06 1.81 5.98
CA ILE A 29 -0.04 2.82 4.94
C ILE A 29 -0.14 4.20 5.58
N SER A 30 0.72 5.11 5.16
CA SER A 30 0.77 6.49 5.66
C SER A 30 0.74 7.47 4.48
N VAL A 31 -0.04 8.54 4.60
CA VAL A 31 -0.07 9.61 3.60
C VAL A 31 1.00 10.65 3.95
N LEU A 32 1.99 10.83 3.08
CA LEU A 32 3.07 11.79 3.28
C LEU A 32 2.62 13.17 2.82
N HIS A 33 2.43 14.10 3.77
CA HIS A 33 2.16 15.53 3.54
C HIS A 33 1.02 15.83 2.55
N GLY A 34 0.06 14.92 2.37
CA GLY A 34 -1.00 15.07 1.37
C GLY A 34 -0.52 14.98 -0.08
N CYS A 35 0.70 14.48 -0.35
CA CYS A 35 1.22 14.29 -1.70
C CYS A 35 0.89 12.90 -2.24
N PHE A 36 1.24 11.85 -1.50
CA PHE A 36 0.99 10.47 -1.89
C PHE A 36 0.93 9.53 -0.68
N ALA A 37 0.35 8.35 -0.88
CA ALA A 37 0.37 7.28 0.11
C ALA A 37 1.64 6.43 -0.04
N ARG A 38 2.29 6.13 1.09
CA ARG A 38 3.44 5.23 1.17
C ARG A 38 3.07 4.00 1.97
N VAL A 39 3.51 2.84 1.50
CA VAL A 39 3.28 1.56 2.15
C VAL A 39 4.57 1.11 2.82
N ASP A 40 4.48 0.75 4.11
CA ASP A 40 5.53 0.08 4.84
C ASP A 40 5.49 -1.42 4.52
N SER A 41 6.51 -1.90 3.81
CA SER A 41 6.59 -3.31 3.43
C SER A 41 6.75 -4.23 4.65
N GLU A 42 7.44 -3.81 5.72
CA GLU A 42 7.69 -4.65 6.90
C GLU A 42 6.40 -4.98 7.65
N ILE A 43 5.46 -4.04 7.65
CA ILE A 43 4.14 -4.18 8.29
C ILE A 43 3.11 -4.77 7.32
N CYS A 44 3.22 -4.44 6.03
CA CYS A 44 2.25 -4.86 5.02
C CYS A 44 2.31 -6.37 4.77
N VAL A 45 1.14 -7.01 4.91
CA VAL A 45 0.96 -8.44 4.64
C VAL A 45 0.45 -8.72 3.21
N GLY A 46 0.23 -7.67 2.42
CA GLY A 46 -0.33 -7.78 1.07
C GLY A 46 -1.76 -8.35 1.05
N CYS A 47 -2.63 -7.88 1.96
CA CYS A 47 -4.04 -8.27 2.03
C CYS A 47 -4.88 -7.78 0.84
N GLY A 48 -4.44 -6.73 0.14
CA GLY A 48 -5.10 -6.21 -1.07
C GLY A 48 -6.31 -5.30 -0.83
N LEU A 49 -6.69 -5.01 0.43
CA LEU A 49 -7.81 -4.11 0.75
C LEU A 49 -7.60 -2.69 0.21
N CYS A 50 -6.36 -2.18 0.31
CA CYS A 50 -5.99 -0.87 -0.20
C CYS A 50 -6.19 -0.74 -1.72
N GLY A 51 -5.90 -1.79 -2.49
CA GLY A 51 -6.14 -1.81 -3.94
C GLY A 51 -7.63 -1.73 -4.29
N LYS A 52 -8.49 -2.44 -3.55
CA LYS A 52 -9.94 -2.41 -3.77
C LYS A 52 -10.59 -1.08 -3.42
N THR A 53 -10.11 -0.40 -2.38
CA THR A 53 -10.70 0.89 -1.96
C THR A 53 -10.17 2.08 -2.76
N CYS A 54 -9.06 1.92 -3.49
CA CYS A 54 -8.43 3.03 -4.19
C CYS A 54 -9.27 3.41 -5.42
N PRO A 55 -9.89 4.60 -5.45
CA PRO A 55 -10.72 5.01 -6.58
C PRO A 55 -9.91 5.24 -7.86
N VAL A 56 -8.62 5.58 -7.71
CA VAL A 56 -7.70 5.80 -8.85
C VAL A 56 -7.12 4.47 -9.38
N GLY A 57 -7.17 3.40 -8.58
CA GLY A 57 -6.52 2.14 -8.92
C GLY A 57 -4.99 2.26 -9.01
N CYS A 58 -4.37 3.14 -8.22
CA CYS A 58 -2.92 3.38 -8.23
C CYS A 58 -2.12 2.44 -7.30
N ILE A 59 -2.73 1.34 -6.85
CA ILE A 59 -2.11 0.42 -5.87
C ILE A 59 -2.05 -0.98 -6.45
N SER A 60 -0.84 -1.55 -6.50
CA SER A 60 -0.59 -2.88 -7.04
C SER A 60 0.13 -3.79 -6.03
N PRO A 61 -0.18 -5.10 -5.99
CA PRO A 61 0.57 -6.04 -5.18
C PRO A 61 1.95 -6.29 -5.79
N VAL A 62 3.00 -6.29 -4.96
CA VAL A 62 4.38 -6.56 -5.34
C VAL A 62 4.93 -7.68 -4.47
N LEU A 63 5.72 -8.57 -5.09
CA LEU A 63 6.43 -9.64 -4.39
C LEU A 63 7.79 -9.14 -3.93
N ARG A 64 8.24 -9.60 -2.77
CA ARG A 64 9.61 -9.36 -2.30
C ARG A 64 10.53 -10.33 -3.03
N GLU A 65 11.17 -9.88 -4.11
CA GLU A 65 12.27 -10.61 -4.74
C GLU A 65 13.44 -10.69 -3.74
N GLY A 66 13.81 -11.92 -3.39
CA GLY A 66 14.66 -12.23 -2.22
C GLY A 66 14.17 -13.40 -1.35
N ALA A 67 13.15 -14.15 -1.78
CA ALA A 67 12.89 -15.50 -1.29
C ALA A 67 13.49 -16.52 -2.25
N ALA A 68 14.81 -16.49 -2.43
CA ALA A 68 15.61 -17.60 -2.91
C ALA A 68 16.44 -18.11 -1.73
#